data_AF-A0A850S9W0-F1
#
_entry.id   AF-A0A850S9W0-F1
#
_cell.length_a   1.000
_cell.length_b   1.000
_cell.length_c   1.000
_cell.angle_alpha   90.00
_cell.angle_beta   90.00
_cell.angle_gamma   90.00
#
_symmetry.space_group_name_H-M   'P 1'
#
loop_
_entity.id
_entity.type
_entity.pdbx_description
1 polymer ?
#
loop_
_entity_poly.entity_id
_entity_poly.type
_entity_poly.pdbx_seq_one_letter_code
_entity_poly.pdbx_strand_id
1 'polypeptide(L)'
;MSVNLIIRTIAALMAVGMGIYIALPMMHGMKIGQDWSNVPDEGIVVRDGVYTVFLMLAVPLLGIVFLWGFIASGRKDGQEAW
;
A
#
# COMPACT_ATOMS: atom_id res chain seq x y z
N MET A 1 -8.95 -23.69 -9.51
CA MET A 1 -8.09 -22.50 -9.67
C MET A 1 -8.62 -21.25 -8.96
N SER A 2 -9.90 -20.90 -9.12
CA SER A 2 -10.48 -19.63 -8.64
C SER A 2 -10.44 -19.42 -7.12
N VAL A 3 -10.59 -20.48 -6.31
CA VAL A 3 -10.52 -20.37 -4.84
C VAL A 3 -9.12 -19.94 -4.36
N ASN A 4 -8.05 -20.44 -5.00
CA ASN A 4 -6.67 -20.06 -4.67
C ASN A 4 -6.40 -18.58 -5.02
N LEU A 5 -6.98 -18.08 -6.13
CA LEU A 5 -6.91 -16.67 -6.51
C LEU A 5 -7.58 -15.77 -5.47
N ILE A 6 -8.78 -16.15 -5.01
CA ILE A 6 -9.53 -15.40 -4.00
C ILE A 6 -8.72 -15.32 -2.70
N ILE A 7 -8.20 -16.44 -2.22
CA ILE A 7 -7.39 -16.49 -0.99
C ILE A 7 -6.15 -15.60 -1.11
N ARG A 8 -5.43 -15.65 -2.24
CA ARG A 8 -4.24 -14.81 -2.46
C ARG A 8 -4.58 -13.32 -2.54
N THR A 9 -5.71 -12.97 -3.14
CA THR A 9 -6.15 -11.57 -3.24
C THR A 9 -6.54 -11.03 -1.87
N ILE A 10 -7.25 -11.82 -1.06
CA ILE A 10 -7.57 -11.47 0.33
C ILE A 10 -6.29 -11.30 1.16
N ALA A 11 -5.34 -12.25 1.05
CA ALA A 11 -4.06 -12.15 1.73
C ALA A 11 -3.26 -10.89 1.32
N ALA A 12 -3.28 -10.53 0.03
CA ALA A 12 -2.65 -9.31 -0.47
C ALA A 12 -3.29 -8.04 0.10
N LEU A 13 -4.62 -7.98 0.18
CA LEU A 13 -5.34 -6.86 0.81
C LEU A 13 -5.02 -6.74 2.30
N MET A 14 -4.93 -7.87 3.02
CA MET A 14 -4.53 -7.87 4.43
C MET A 14 -3.09 -7.40 4.62
N ALA A 15 -2.17 -7.78 3.72
CA ALA A 15 -0.78 -7.31 3.76
C ALA A 15 -0.68 -5.79 3.56
N VAL A 16 -1.45 -5.23 2.62
CA VAL A 16 -1.55 -3.77 2.43
C VAL A 16 -2.10 -3.10 3.69
N GLY A 17 -3.16 -3.66 4.29
CA GLY A 17 -3.76 -3.16 5.53
C GLY A 17 -2.78 -3.16 6.71
N MET A 18 -2.01 -4.25 6.89
CA MET A 18 -0.97 -4.32 7.92
C MET A 18 0.15 -3.30 7.69
N GLY A 19 0.58 -3.10 6.44
CA GLY A 19 1.58 -2.09 6.11
C GLY A 19 1.13 -0.68 6.51
N ILE A 20 -0.12 -0.32 6.21
CA ILE A 20 -0.69 0.97 6.61
C ILE A 20 -0.81 1.08 8.13
N TYR A 21 -1.28 0.02 8.81
CA TYR A 21 -1.43 0.02 10.26
C TYR A 21 -0.09 0.22 11.00
N ILE A 22 1.00 -0.37 10.49
CA ILE A 22 2.35 -0.21 11.06
C ILE A 22 2.92 1.17 10.77
N ALA A 23 2.66 1.72 9.58
CA ALA A 23 3.26 2.98 9.17
C ALA A 23 2.53 4.22 9.75
N LEU A 24 1.22 4.16 10.00
CA LEU A 24 0.47 5.25 10.64
C LEU A 24 1.08 5.78 11.96
N PRO A 25 1.47 4.94 12.94
CA PRO A 25 2.10 5.43 14.17
C PRO A 25 3.48 6.04 13.91
N MET A 26 4.23 5.62 12.88
CA MET A 26 5.49 6.27 12.50
C MET A 26 5.23 7.69 12.00
N MET A 27 4.22 7.87 11.14
CA MET A 27 3.83 9.19 10.64
C MET A 27 3.33 10.11 11.76
N HIS A 28 2.56 9.56 12.70
CA HIS A 28 2.10 10.29 13.87
C HIS A 28 3.25 10.68 14.81
N GLY A 29 4.21 9.76 15.00
CA GLY A 29 5.44 10.01 15.76
C GLY A 29 6.27 11.14 15.16
N MET A 30 6.40 11.20 13.83
CA MET A 30 7.04 12.33 13.16
C MET A 30 6.29 13.65 13.43
N LYS A 31 4.95 13.63 13.40
CA LYS A 31 4.15 14.85 13.57
C LYS A 31 4.32 15.47 14.96
N ILE A 32 4.38 14.65 16.00
CA ILE A 32 4.35 15.10 17.41
C ILE A 32 5.73 15.10 18.07
N GLY A 33 6.66 14.28 17.60
CA GLY A 33 7.96 14.08 18.23
C GLY A 33 8.96 15.23 18.03
N GLN A 34 8.63 16.25 17.23
CA GLN A 34 9.51 17.37 16.94
C GLN A 34 8.76 18.69 17.06
N ASP A 35 9.40 19.70 17.65
CA ASP A 35 8.88 21.07 17.64
C ASP A 35 9.10 21.68 16.26
N TRP A 36 8.00 21.84 15.52
CA TRP A 36 8.01 22.35 14.15
C TRP A 36 8.07 23.88 14.07
N SER A 37 8.02 24.59 15.20
CA SER A 37 7.96 26.06 15.20
C SER A 37 9.27 26.73 14.76
N ASN A 38 10.41 26.05 14.90
CA ASN A 38 11.74 26.58 14.60
C ASN A 38 12.44 25.86 13.43
N VAL A 39 11.70 25.04 12.67
CA VAL A 39 12.25 24.29 11.54
C VAL A 39 12.24 25.18 10.29
N PRO A 40 13.32 25.19 9.47
CA PRO A 40 13.32 25.90 8.19
C PRO A 40 12.17 25.44 7.28
N ASP A 41 11.65 26.35 6.44
CA ASP A 41 10.53 26.07 5.53
C ASP A 41 10.76 24.83 4.65
N GLU A 42 12.02 24.60 4.25
CA GLU A 42 12.44 23.42 3.49
C GLU A 42 12.14 22.10 4.24
N GLY A 43 12.34 22.07 5.57
CA GLY A 43 12.03 20.91 6.40
C GLY A 43 10.53 20.66 6.55
N ILE A 44 9.72 21.72 6.52
CA ILE A 44 8.26 21.63 6.53
C ILE A 44 7.75 21.04 5.22
N VAL A 45 8.30 21.48 4.08
CA VAL A 45 7.95 20.96 2.75
C VAL A 45 8.28 19.48 2.62
N VAL A 46 9.47 19.05 3.08
CA VAL A 46 9.86 17.63 3.06
C VAL A 46 8.91 16.78 3.90
N ARG A 47 8.57 17.23 5.12
CA ARG A 47 7.61 16.55 6.00
C ARG A 47 6.26 16.36 5.31
N ASP A 48 5.72 17.41 4.72
CA ASP A 48 4.41 17.38 4.07
C ASP A 48 4.43 16.53 2.80
N GLY A 49 5.55 16.50 2.09
CA GLY A 49 5.81 15.57 0.99
C GLY A 49 5.77 14.11 1.45
N VAL A 50 6.41 13.78 2.56
CA VAL A 50 6.40 12.42 3.13
C VAL A 50 4.98 12.00 3.55
N TYR A 51 4.21 12.88 4.19
CA TYR A 51 2.79 12.62 4.49
C TYR A 51 1.96 12.37 3.24
N THR A 52 2.15 13.22 2.22
CA THR A 52 1.39 13.15 0.97
C THR A 52 1.69 11.86 0.21
N VAL A 53 2.97 11.52 0.05
CA VAL A 53 3.39 10.29 -0.62
C VAL A 53 2.83 9.07 0.10
N PHE A 54 2.92 9.03 1.43
CA PHE A 54 2.40 7.90 2.21
C PHE A 54 0.88 7.73 2.08
N LEU A 55 0.11 8.81 2.19
CA LEU A 55 -1.35 8.77 2.04
C LEU A 55 -1.75 8.41 0.61
N MET A 56 -1.01 8.90 -0.39
CA MET A 56 -1.25 8.54 -1.78
C MET A 56 -0.88 7.10 -2.10
N LEU A 57 0.09 6.50 -1.43
CA LEU A 57 0.62 5.16 -1.72
C LEU A 57 -0.41 4.04 -1.51
N ALA A 58 -1.42 4.25 -0.66
CA ALA A 58 -2.49 3.27 -0.43
C ALA A 58 -3.34 3.01 -1.68
N VAL A 59 -3.67 4.04 -2.44
CA VAL A 59 -4.53 3.95 -3.65
C VAL A 59 -3.91 3.10 -4.77
N PRO A 60 -2.66 3.34 -5.22
CA PRO A 60 -2.03 2.51 -6.24
C PRO A 60 -1.73 1.10 -5.73
N LEU A 61 -1.43 0.89 -4.44
CA LEU A 61 -1.27 -0.47 -3.89
C LEU A 61 -2.55 -1.29 -4.02
N LEU A 62 -3.70 -0.72 -3.65
CA LEU A 62 -4.99 -1.38 -3.85
C LEU A 62 -5.27 -1.62 -5.34
N GLY A 63 -4.99 -0.61 -6.18
CA GLY A 63 -5.10 -0.72 -7.64
C GLY A 63 -4.28 -1.88 -8.20
N ILE A 64 -3.02 -2.03 -7.79
CA ILE A 64 -2.13 -3.12 -8.20
C ILE A 64 -2.70 -4.48 -7.79
N VAL A 65 -3.22 -4.62 -6.56
CA VAL A 65 -3.81 -5.87 -6.09
C VAL A 65 -5.04 -6.26 -6.93
N PHE A 66 -5.92 -5.30 -7.25
CA PHE A 66 -7.07 -5.55 -8.12
C PHE A 66 -6.67 -5.90 -9.55
N LEU A 67 -5.70 -5.17 -10.12
CA LEU A 67 -5.21 -5.39 -11.49
C LEU A 67 -4.52 -6.75 -11.61
N TRP A 68 -3.73 -7.11 -10.61
CA TRP A 68 -3.12 -8.43 -10.49
C TRP A 68 -4.17 -9.54 -10.38
N GLY A 69 -5.19 -9.36 -9.53
CA GLY A 69 -6.30 -10.31 -9.39
C GLY A 69 -7.09 -10.48 -10.69
N PHE A 70 -7.30 -9.40 -11.45
CA PHE A 70 -7.98 -9.42 -12.75
C PHE A 70 -7.15 -10.15 -13.83
N ILE A 71 -5.84 -9.86 -13.92
CA ILE A 71 -4.95 -10.56 -14.86
C ILE A 71 -4.87 -12.05 -14.54
N ALA A 72 -4.79 -12.39 -13.25
CA ALA A 72 -4.66 -13.77 -12.82
C ALA A 72 -5.96 -14.58 -12.95
N SER A 73 -7.15 -13.94 -12.97
CA SER A 73 -8.42 -14.62 -13.25
C SER A 73 -8.64 -14.90 -14.74
N GLY A 74 -8.02 -14.11 -15.63
CA GLY A 74 -8.10 -14.27 -17.09
C GLY A 74 -7.20 -15.37 -17.66
N ARG A 75 -6.26 -15.92 -16.87
CA ARG A 75 -5.46 -17.09 -17.28
C ARG A 75 -6.36 -18.33 -17.25
N LYS A 76 -6.94 -18.68 -18.40
CA LYS A 76 -7.47 -20.03 -18.62
C LYS A 76 -6.32 -21.00 -18.37
N ASP A 77 -6.48 -21.87 -17.38
CA ASP A 77 -5.70 -23.10 -17.28
C ASP A 77 -5.75 -23.80 -18.64
N GLY A 78 -4.67 -23.69 -19.40
CA GLY A 78 -4.47 -24.55 -20.56
C GLY A 78 -4.33 -25.97 -20.01
N GLN A 79 -5.40 -26.74 -20.10
CA GLN A 79 -5.27 -28.18 -20.20
C GLN A 79 -4.34 -28.50 -21.38
N GLU A 80 -3.61 -29.60 -21.21
CA GLU A 80 -2.84 -30.34 -22.21
C GLU A 80 -1.37 -29.92 -22.41
N ALA A 81 -0.52 -30.52 -21.57
CA ALA A 81 0.77 -31.02 -22.02
C ALA A 81 1.03 -32.38 -21.36
N TRP A 82 0.48 -33.42 -22.02
CA TRP A 82 0.82 -34.85 -21.99
C TRP A 82 0.90 -35.56 -20.63
#